data_AF-A0A7C8M1M1-F1
#
_entry.id   AF-A0A7C8M1M1-F1
#
_cell.length_a   1.000
_cell.length_b   1.000
_cell.length_c   1.000
_cell.angle_alpha   90.00
_cell.angle_beta   90.00
_cell.angle_gamma   90.00
#
_symmetry.space_group_name_H-M   'P 1'
#
loop_
_entity.id
_entity.type
_entity.pdbx_description
1 polymer ?
#
loop_
_entity_poly.entity_id
_entity_poly.type
_entity_poly.pdbx_seq_one_letter_code
_entity_poly.pdbx_strand_id
1 'polypeptide(L)'
;MSFGLDLPTLYGENYRGNFNPQTRNIAEAVICHRTHHCGECAAKPSKSCYEKLHFGYCLAEQTRKDGSIGICGERFQVNSPGGCGTHPYNHGYNRAFKDALRGKKPANEFVGIQKEEPAKEPEKNIPQSYEDYNKLRKVNESNARASRMPKAPTRLKATRLQPAANFKESLLKKKK
;
A
#
# COMPACT_ATOMS: atom_id res chain seq x y z
N MET A 1 1.50 -21.62 -17.69
CA MET A 1 2.95 -21.39 -17.49
C MET A 1 3.15 -21.05 -16.03
N SER A 2 3.95 -21.84 -15.30
CA SER A 2 4.31 -21.51 -13.91
C SER A 2 5.53 -20.60 -13.94
N PHE A 3 5.43 -19.43 -13.31
CA PHE A 3 6.50 -18.40 -13.35
C PHE A 3 7.67 -18.69 -12.40
N GLY A 4 7.78 -19.91 -11.87
CA GLY A 4 8.87 -20.31 -10.97
C GLY A 4 8.86 -19.65 -9.58
N LEU A 5 7.87 -18.81 -9.26
CA LEU A 5 7.65 -18.26 -7.91
C LEU A 5 6.64 -19.10 -7.15
N ASP A 6 7.02 -19.56 -5.96
CA ASP A 6 6.13 -20.27 -5.04
C ASP A 6 5.29 -19.26 -4.22
N LEU A 7 4.25 -18.74 -4.85
CA LEU A 7 3.30 -17.79 -4.22
C LEU A 7 2.69 -18.32 -2.91
N PRO A 8 2.29 -19.61 -2.81
CA PRO A 8 1.85 -20.19 -1.53
C PRO A 8 2.84 -20.03 -0.38
N THR A 9 4.14 -20.13 -0.66
CA THR A 9 5.18 -19.99 0.37
C THR A 9 5.44 -18.52 0.69
N LEU A 10 5.44 -17.64 -0.32
CA LEU A 10 5.66 -16.19 -0.14
C LEU A 10 4.53 -15.49 0.62
N TYR A 11 3.28 -15.90 0.36
CA TYR A 11 2.10 -15.24 0.93
C TYR A 11 1.49 -16.02 2.11
N GLY A 12 1.98 -17.23 2.37
CA GLY A 12 1.57 -18.07 3.49
C GLY A 12 0.08 -18.45 3.48
N GLU A 13 -0.53 -18.44 4.66
CA GLU A 13 -1.91 -18.89 4.90
C GLU A 13 -2.94 -18.07 4.11
N ASN A 14 -2.68 -16.78 3.89
CA ASN A 14 -3.54 -15.89 3.12
C ASN A 14 -3.73 -16.35 1.67
N TYR A 15 -2.81 -17.16 1.12
CA TYR A 15 -2.91 -17.70 -0.24
C TYR A 15 -3.47 -19.12 -0.30
N ARG A 16 -3.14 -19.95 0.69
CA ARG A 16 -3.57 -21.35 0.75
C ARG A 16 -5.05 -21.49 1.13
N GLY A 17 -5.56 -20.59 1.98
CA GLY A 17 -6.95 -20.56 2.40
C GLY A 17 -7.87 -19.76 1.47
N ASN A 18 -8.70 -18.90 2.08
CA ASN A 18 -9.69 -18.08 1.37
C ASN A 18 -9.03 -16.83 0.77
N PHE A 19 -8.24 -17.03 -0.28
CA PHE A 19 -7.53 -15.94 -0.95
C PHE A 19 -8.52 -14.88 -1.47
N ASN A 20 -8.38 -13.65 -0.96
CA ASN A 20 -9.16 -12.51 -1.42
C ASN A 20 -8.32 -11.63 -2.37
N PRO A 21 -8.64 -11.58 -3.68
CA PRO A 21 -7.94 -10.74 -4.66
C PRO A 21 -8.09 -9.23 -4.42
N GLN A 22 -9.03 -8.82 -3.57
CA GLN A 22 -9.30 -7.43 -3.23
C GLN A 22 -8.52 -6.95 -2.01
N THR A 23 -7.76 -7.82 -1.35
CA THR A 23 -6.86 -7.41 -0.28
C THR A 23 -5.86 -6.40 -0.82
N ARG A 24 -5.86 -5.20 -0.24
CA ARG A 24 -4.92 -4.14 -0.54
C ARG A 24 -3.57 -4.42 0.10
N ASN A 25 -3.58 -4.86 1.36
CA ASN A 25 -2.37 -5.14 2.11
C ASN A 25 -2.50 -6.49 2.84
N ILE A 26 -1.62 -7.44 2.54
CA ILE A 26 -1.66 -8.78 3.17
C ILE A 26 -1.08 -8.82 4.57
N ALA A 27 -0.20 -7.88 4.92
CA ALA A 27 0.41 -7.81 6.23
C ALA A 27 -0.59 -7.31 7.29
N GLU A 28 -1.46 -6.37 6.89
CA GLU A 28 -2.49 -5.77 7.75
C GLU A 28 -3.89 -6.34 7.51
N ALA A 29 -4.05 -7.28 6.56
CA ALA A 29 -5.33 -7.83 6.11
C ALA A 29 -6.36 -6.76 5.67
N VAL A 30 -5.90 -5.62 5.16
CA VAL A 30 -6.78 -4.51 4.76
C VAL A 30 -7.38 -4.77 3.38
N ILE A 31 -8.70 -4.74 3.28
CA ILE A 31 -9.45 -4.90 2.03
C ILE A 31 -9.56 -3.55 1.30
N CYS A 32 -9.43 -3.57 -0.02
CA CYS A 32 -9.63 -2.37 -0.83
C CYS A 32 -11.14 -2.07 -0.98
N HIS A 33 -11.58 -0.90 -0.52
CA HIS A 33 -12.98 -0.46 -0.68
C HIS A 33 -13.36 -0.18 -2.15
N ARG A 34 -12.38 0.10 -3.01
CA ARG A 34 -12.59 0.36 -4.44
C ARG A 34 -12.02 -0.78 -5.26
N THR A 35 -12.87 -1.39 -6.08
CA THR A 35 -12.42 -2.45 -6.99
C THR A 35 -11.82 -1.82 -8.23
N HIS A 36 -10.50 -1.84 -8.34
CA HIS A 36 -9.81 -1.51 -9.57
C HIS A 36 -9.76 -2.73 -10.48
N HIS A 37 -10.02 -2.54 -11.77
CA HIS A 37 -9.84 -3.60 -12.76
C HIS A 37 -8.35 -3.95 -12.91
N CYS A 38 -8.09 -5.20 -13.26
CA CYS A 38 -6.80 -5.65 -13.73
C CYS A 38 -6.50 -4.97 -15.07
N GLY A 39 -5.37 -4.26 -15.17
CA GLY A 39 -4.98 -3.59 -16.41
C GLY A 39 -4.75 -4.56 -17.58
N GLU A 40 -4.33 -5.81 -17.28
CA GLU A 40 -4.04 -6.82 -18.30
C GLU A 40 -5.27 -7.66 -18.68
N CYS A 41 -6.15 -7.97 -17.72
CA CYS A 41 -7.37 -8.73 -18.00
C CYS A 41 -8.59 -7.87 -18.35
N ALA A 42 -8.52 -6.55 -18.12
CA ALA A 42 -9.66 -5.63 -18.16
C ALA A 42 -10.88 -6.06 -17.31
N ALA A 43 -10.67 -6.95 -16.32
CA ALA A 43 -11.70 -7.54 -15.48
C ALA A 43 -11.39 -7.33 -13.99
N LYS A 44 -12.34 -7.68 -13.11
CA LYS A 44 -12.09 -7.64 -11.65
C LYS A 44 -10.92 -8.57 -11.29
N PRO A 45 -10.01 -8.18 -10.38
CA PRO A 45 -8.91 -9.02 -9.97
C PRO A 45 -9.40 -10.37 -9.43
N SER A 46 -8.77 -11.44 -9.88
CA SER A 46 -9.03 -12.82 -9.50
C SER A 46 -7.74 -13.46 -9.00
N LYS A 47 -7.83 -14.64 -8.38
CA LYS A 47 -6.64 -15.42 -7.99
C LYS A 47 -5.69 -15.67 -9.19
N SER A 48 -6.26 -15.97 -10.35
CA SER A 48 -5.49 -16.17 -11.58
C SER A 48 -4.69 -14.94 -12.03
N CYS A 49 -5.08 -13.72 -11.65
CA CYS A 49 -4.28 -12.53 -11.93
C CYS A 49 -2.97 -12.50 -11.13
N TYR A 50 -2.94 -13.12 -9.94
CA TYR A 50 -1.73 -13.23 -9.13
C TYR A 50 -0.85 -14.39 -9.62
N GLU A 51 -1.46 -15.51 -10.00
CA GLU A 51 -0.75 -16.65 -10.61
C GLU A 51 -0.08 -16.26 -11.93
N LYS A 52 -0.69 -15.35 -12.69
CA LYS A 52 -0.12 -14.77 -13.91
C LYS A 52 0.80 -13.59 -13.67
N LEU A 53 1.06 -13.23 -12.41
CA LEU A 53 1.88 -12.09 -12.01
C LEU A 53 1.41 -10.74 -12.59
N HIS A 54 0.11 -10.54 -12.84
CA HIS A 54 -0.39 -9.19 -13.14
C HIS A 54 -0.34 -8.32 -11.87
N PHE A 55 -0.60 -8.96 -10.72
CA PHE A 55 -0.48 -8.38 -9.39
C PHE A 55 0.47 -9.20 -8.51
N GLY A 56 1.07 -8.51 -7.54
CA GLY A 56 1.85 -9.12 -6.47
C GLY A 56 1.69 -8.34 -5.17
N TYR A 57 2.17 -8.91 -4.06
CA TYR A 57 2.29 -8.21 -2.79
C TYR A 57 3.75 -7.89 -2.50
N CYS A 58 4.00 -6.69 -1.98
CA CYS A 58 5.35 -6.26 -1.70
C CYS A 58 5.96 -7.11 -0.59
N LEU A 59 7.14 -7.67 -0.87
CA LEU A 59 7.88 -8.53 0.05
C LEU A 59 9.03 -7.78 0.75
N ALA A 60 9.13 -6.47 0.54
CA ALA A 60 10.16 -5.67 1.21
C ALA A 60 9.92 -5.69 2.72
N GLU A 61 10.99 -5.85 3.48
CA GLU A 61 10.97 -5.71 4.92
C GLU A 61 10.65 -4.25 5.30
N GLN A 62 9.82 -4.10 6.32
CA GLN A 62 9.36 -2.82 6.83
C GLN A 62 9.17 -2.93 8.34
N THR A 63 9.76 -1.99 9.06
CA THR A 63 9.51 -1.83 10.49
C THR A 63 8.09 -1.33 10.72
N ARG A 64 7.34 -2.06 11.53
CA ARG A 64 5.98 -1.71 11.92
C ARG A 64 6.00 -0.73 13.10
N LYS A 65 4.83 -0.18 13.46
CA LYS A 65 4.70 0.85 14.50
C LYS A 65 5.06 0.35 15.90
N ASP A 66 4.92 -0.94 16.13
CA ASP A 66 5.29 -1.69 17.32
C ASP A 66 6.79 -2.04 17.38
N GLY A 67 7.57 -1.65 16.36
CA GLY A 67 9.02 -1.92 16.29
C GLY A 67 9.38 -3.30 15.74
N SER A 68 8.39 -4.17 15.49
CA SER A 68 8.62 -5.46 14.85
C SER A 68 8.99 -5.31 13.36
N ILE A 69 9.78 -6.24 12.86
CA ILE A 69 10.11 -6.33 11.43
C ILE A 69 9.05 -7.21 10.77
N GLY A 70 8.39 -6.69 9.74
CA GLY A 70 7.45 -7.45 8.92
C GLY A 70 7.61 -7.13 7.45
N ILE A 71 6.74 -7.66 6.60
CA ILE A 71 6.70 -7.24 5.19
C ILE A 71 5.79 -6.04 5.00
N CYS A 72 6.10 -5.23 3.98
CA CYS A 72 5.26 -4.14 3.51
C CYS A 72 3.85 -4.64 3.14
N GLY A 73 3.75 -5.75 2.39
CA GLY A 73 2.50 -6.42 2.08
C GLY A 73 1.56 -5.66 1.13
N GLU A 74 1.91 -4.46 0.67
CA GLU A 74 1.07 -3.65 -0.21
C GLU A 74 0.94 -4.29 -1.60
N ARG A 75 -0.29 -4.34 -2.12
CA ARG A 75 -0.59 -4.85 -3.46
C ARG A 75 -0.09 -3.88 -4.52
N PHE A 76 0.59 -4.42 -5.53
CA PHE A 76 1.04 -3.64 -6.67
C PHE A 76 0.84 -4.37 -8.00
N GLN A 77 0.84 -3.62 -9.09
CA GLN A 77 0.86 -4.19 -10.45
C GLN A 77 2.30 -4.51 -10.81
N VAL A 78 2.61 -5.77 -11.11
CA VAL A 78 3.99 -6.21 -11.38
C VAL A 78 4.56 -5.53 -12.62
N ASN A 79 3.73 -5.25 -13.62
CA ASN A 79 4.20 -4.58 -14.83
C ASN A 79 4.41 -3.06 -14.63
N SER A 80 3.93 -2.47 -13.53
CA SER A 80 4.17 -1.05 -13.24
C SER A 80 5.68 -0.74 -13.12
N PRO A 81 6.12 0.50 -13.39
CA PRO A 81 7.51 0.90 -13.19
C PRO A 81 7.85 1.19 -11.71
N GLY A 82 6.85 1.48 -10.87
CA GLY A 82 7.05 2.02 -9.52
C GLY A 82 7.05 0.99 -8.37
N GLY A 83 6.85 -0.29 -8.64
CA GLY A 83 6.66 -1.29 -7.58
C GLY A 83 5.39 -0.98 -6.78
N CYS A 84 5.43 -1.11 -5.45
CA CYS A 84 4.31 -0.74 -4.58
C CYS A 84 4.22 0.76 -4.25
N GLY A 85 5.00 1.60 -4.93
CA GLY A 85 5.07 3.04 -4.69
C GLY A 85 6.05 3.41 -3.58
N THR A 86 6.02 2.71 -2.45
CA THR A 86 6.99 2.90 -1.35
C THR A 86 8.31 2.14 -1.59
N HIS A 87 8.24 0.97 -2.24
CA HIS A 87 9.39 0.12 -2.52
C HIS A 87 9.57 -0.06 -4.04
N PRO A 88 10.29 0.87 -4.70
CA PRO A 88 10.44 0.87 -6.15
C PRO A 88 11.52 -0.14 -6.61
N TYR A 89 11.39 -0.62 -7.85
CA TYR A 89 12.27 -1.65 -8.41
C TYR A 89 13.72 -1.20 -8.62
N ASN A 90 13.94 0.10 -8.83
CA ASN A 90 15.27 0.69 -9.01
C ASN A 90 16.11 0.59 -7.73
N HIS A 91 15.49 0.41 -6.56
CA HIS A 91 16.16 0.18 -5.28
C HIS A 91 16.34 -1.31 -4.97
N GLY A 92 16.04 -2.20 -5.93
CA GLY A 92 16.24 -3.65 -5.79
C GLY A 92 15.04 -4.43 -5.23
N TYR A 93 14.04 -3.75 -4.68
CA TYR A 93 12.86 -4.40 -4.12
C TYR A 93 12.00 -5.10 -5.18
N ASN A 94 11.40 -6.22 -4.79
CA ASN A 94 10.42 -6.97 -5.59
C ASN A 94 10.91 -7.39 -6.99
N ARG A 95 12.24 -7.36 -7.26
CA ARG A 95 12.81 -7.73 -8.56
C ARG A 95 12.48 -9.15 -8.98
N ALA A 96 12.35 -10.06 -8.00
CA ALA A 96 11.95 -11.45 -8.21
C ALA A 96 10.67 -11.57 -9.06
N PHE A 97 9.70 -10.67 -8.90
CA PHE A 97 8.47 -10.69 -9.70
C PHE A 97 8.71 -10.31 -11.17
N LYS A 98 9.56 -9.31 -11.44
CA LYS A 98 9.92 -8.91 -12.81
C LYS A 98 10.76 -9.99 -13.48
N ASP A 99 11.67 -10.61 -12.75
CA ASP A 99 12.54 -11.66 -13.27
C ASP A 99 11.72 -12.92 -13.59
N ALA A 100 10.80 -13.32 -12.71
CA ALA A 100 9.85 -14.40 -12.95
C ALA A 100 8.97 -14.14 -14.18
N LEU A 101 8.45 -12.91 -14.35
CA LEU A 101 7.65 -12.52 -15.52
C LEU A 101 8.46 -12.59 -16.83
N ARG A 102 9.78 -12.40 -16.76
CA ARG A 102 10.73 -12.56 -17.89
C ARG A 102 11.17 -14.01 -18.10
N GLY A 103 10.67 -14.96 -17.30
CA GLY A 103 11.08 -16.36 -17.35
C GLY A 103 12.47 -16.64 -16.79
N LYS A 104 13.09 -15.66 -16.10
CA LYS A 104 14.34 -15.89 -15.37
C LYS A 104 14.00 -16.63 -14.08
N LYS A 105 14.79 -17.65 -13.74
CA LYS A 105 14.69 -18.27 -12.42
C LYS A 105 14.99 -17.19 -11.38
N PRO A 106 14.13 -16.97 -10.37
CA PRO A 106 14.46 -16.04 -9.30
C PRO A 106 15.76 -16.51 -8.65
N ALA A 107 16.72 -15.60 -8.47
CA ALA A 107 17.91 -15.89 -7.69
C ALA A 107 17.43 -16.26 -6.28
N ASN A 108 17.54 -17.55 -5.98
CA ASN A 108 16.80 -18.20 -4.92
C ASN A 108 17.52 -17.95 -3.58
N GLU A 109 17.44 -16.73 -3.06
CA GLU A 109 17.82 -16.38 -1.69
C GLU A 109 16.86 -15.30 -1.15
N PHE A 110 15.56 -15.45 -1.42
CA PHE A 110 14.60 -14.78 -0.55
C PHE A 110 14.64 -15.54 0.77
N VAL A 111 15.39 -15.00 1.74
CA VAL A 111 15.36 -15.44 3.14
C VAL A 111 13.91 -15.26 3.57
N GLY A 112 13.13 -16.34 3.45
CA GLY A 112 11.75 -16.35 3.89
C GLY A 112 11.72 -15.82 5.31
N ILE A 113 10.75 -14.94 5.58
CA ILE A 113 10.44 -14.42 6.91
C ILE A 113 10.49 -15.62 7.85
N GLN A 114 11.58 -15.74 8.62
CA GLN A 114 11.60 -16.71 9.69
C GLN A 114 10.46 -16.28 10.60
N LYS A 115 9.57 -17.23 10.94
CA LYS A 115 8.59 -17.01 12.00
C LYS A 115 9.37 -16.59 13.23
N GLU A 116 9.50 -15.30 13.46
CA GLU A 116 9.82 -14.81 14.78
C GLU A 116 8.68 -15.29 15.66
N GLU A 117 9.04 -16.06 16.69
CA GLU A 117 8.13 -16.48 17.73
C GLU A 117 7.28 -15.28 18.17
N PRO A 118 5.97 -15.45 18.40
CA PRO A 118 5.08 -14.34 18.68
C PRO A 118 5.67 -13.49 19.80
N ALA A 119 6.15 -12.30 19.43
CA ALA A 119 6.59 -11.31 20.38
C ALA A 119 5.47 -11.14 21.41
N LYS A 120 5.79 -11.40 22.69
CA LYS A 120 4.86 -11.23 23.81
C LYS A 120 4.10 -9.93 23.60
N GLU A 121 2.78 -10.02 23.41
CA GLU A 121 1.94 -8.84 23.25
C GLU A 121 2.27 -7.88 24.39
N PRO A 122 2.58 -6.60 24.12
CA PRO A 122 2.71 -5.63 25.19
C PRO A 122 1.38 -5.62 25.93
N GLU A 123 1.42 -5.95 27.22
CA GLU A 123 0.26 -5.94 28.12
C GLU A 123 -0.50 -4.63 27.90
N LYS A 124 -1.67 -4.74 27.27
CA LYS A 124 -2.56 -3.60 27.10
C LYS A 124 -2.97 -3.22 28.51
N ASN A 125 -2.47 -2.09 28.99
CA ASN A 125 -2.90 -1.49 30.24
C ASN A 125 -4.33 -0.98 30.04
N ILE A 126 -5.29 -1.90 30.14
CA ILE A 126 -6.72 -1.62 30.07
C ILE A 126 -7.06 -0.94 31.40
N PRO A 127 -7.57 0.31 31.39
CA PRO A 127 -7.95 0.99 32.61
C PRO A 127 -8.95 0.13 33.40
N GLN A 128 -8.62 -0.21 34.65
CA GLN A 128 -9.46 -1.05 35.51
C GLN A 128 -10.78 -0.38 35.91
N SER A 129 -10.90 0.94 35.72
CA SER A 129 -12.06 1.75 36.06
C SER A 129 -12.45 2.72 34.94
N TYR A 130 -13.76 2.99 34.82
CA TYR A 130 -14.31 4.01 33.94
C TYR A 130 -13.76 5.42 34.25
N GLU A 131 -13.44 5.69 35.51
CA GLU A 131 -12.85 6.96 35.93
C GLU A 131 -11.44 7.13 35.37
N ASP A 132 -10.65 6.06 35.35
CA ASP A 132 -9.29 6.06 34.81
C ASP A 132 -9.30 6.17 33.29
N TYR A 133 -10.28 5.55 32.63
CA TYR A 133 -10.54 5.76 31.20
C TYR A 133 -10.79 7.24 30.88
N ASN A 134 -11.65 7.91 31.65
CA ASN A 134 -11.97 9.31 31.45
C ASN A 134 -10.77 10.23 31.70
N LYS A 135 -9.93 9.92 32.71
CA LYS A 135 -8.68 10.64 32.96
C LYS A 135 -7.71 10.49 31.79
N LEU A 136 -7.49 9.26 31.33
CA LEU A 136 -6.59 8.97 30.19
C LEU A 136 -7.07 9.67 28.92
N ARG A 137 -8.38 9.67 28.66
CA ARG A 137 -8.98 10.36 27.50
C ARG A 137 -8.71 11.87 27.53
N LYS A 138 -8.87 12.53 28.68
CA LYS A 138 -8.59 13.97 28.84
C LYS A 138 -7.13 14.32 28.59
N VAL A 139 -6.20 13.48 29.09
CA VAL A 139 -4.76 13.66 28.87
C VAL A 139 -4.39 13.48 27.40
N ASN A 140 -4.96 12.49 26.73
CA ASN A 140 -4.72 12.28 25.29
C ASN A 140 -5.27 13.44 24.45
N GLU A 141 -6.44 13.98 24.81
CA GLU A 141 -7.04 15.12 24.12
C GLU A 141 -6.22 16.40 24.30
N SER A 142 -5.70 16.67 25.50
CA SER A 142 -4.82 17.82 25.73
C SER A 142 -3.50 17.71 24.97
N ASN A 143 -2.87 16.52 24.97
CA ASN A 143 -1.64 16.26 24.22
C ASN A 143 -1.85 16.42 22.71
N ALA A 144 -2.95 15.89 22.17
CA ALA A 144 -3.31 16.04 20.77
C ALA A 144 -3.59 17.50 20.38
N ARG A 145 -4.10 18.32 21.31
CA ARG A 145 -4.31 19.75 21.08
C ARG A 145 -2.99 20.53 21.13
N ALA A 146 -2.09 20.18 22.05
CA ALA A 146 -0.77 20.79 22.17
C ALA A 146 0.13 20.48 20.98
N SER A 147 0.01 19.30 20.37
CA SER A 147 0.80 18.89 19.20
C SER A 147 0.30 19.44 17.87
N ARG A 148 -0.89 20.07 17.83
CA ARG A 148 -1.39 20.73 16.61
C ARG A 148 -0.58 21.99 16.35
N MET A 149 0.29 21.95 15.33
CA MET A 149 0.95 23.14 14.82
C MET A 149 -0.11 24.19 14.40
N PRO A 150 0.10 25.49 14.71
CA PRO A 150 -0.77 26.55 14.23
C PRO A 150 -0.81 26.51 12.70
N LYS A 151 -2.00 26.51 12.13
CA LYS A 151 -2.17 26.58 10.67
C LYS A 151 -1.54 27.88 10.18
N ALA A 152 -0.61 27.77 9.24
CA ALA A 152 -0.03 28.94 8.60
C ALA A 152 -1.16 29.77 7.95
N PRO A 153 -1.18 31.11 8.14
CA PRO A 153 -2.18 31.95 7.51
C PRO A 153 -2.03 31.85 6.00
N THR A 154 -3.05 31.33 5.32
CA THR A 154 -3.12 31.28 3.86
C THR A 154 -3.36 32.69 3.30
N ARG A 155 -2.33 33.54 3.33
CA ARG A 155 -2.31 34.79 2.57
C ARG A 155 -1.98 34.50 1.10
N LEU A 156 -2.85 33.76 0.43
CA LEU A 156 -2.94 33.87 -1.02
C LEU A 156 -4.02 34.92 -1.29
N LYS A 157 -3.59 36.14 -1.61
CA LYS A 157 -4.46 37.10 -2.29
C LYS A 157 -5.00 36.34 -3.51
N ALA A 158 -6.30 36.06 -3.53
CA ALA A 158 -6.97 35.57 -4.71
C ALA A 158 -6.78 36.66 -5.79
N THR A 159 -5.71 36.56 -6.56
CA THR A 159 -5.62 37.22 -7.86
C THR A 159 -6.82 36.71 -8.61
N ARG A 160 -7.84 37.56 -8.75
CA ARG A 160 -9.04 37.30 -9.53
C ARG A 160 -8.58 36.68 -10.84
N LEU A 161 -8.80 35.38 -10.99
CA LEU A 161 -8.60 34.69 -12.25
C LEU A 161 -9.39 35.49 -13.27
N GLN A 162 -8.69 36.13 -14.21
CA GLN A 162 -9.34 36.80 -15.32
C GLN A 162 -10.23 35.76 -16.01
N PRO A 163 -11.51 36.07 -16.28
CA PRO A 163 -12.36 35.14 -17.01
C PRO A 163 -11.69 34.77 -18.33
N ALA A 164 -11.73 33.48 -18.67
CA ALA A 164 -11.14 32.99 -19.91
C ALA A 164 -11.73 33.78 -21.10
N ALA A 165 -10.87 34.18 -22.04
CA ALA A 165 -11.29 34.86 -23.26
C ALA A 165 -12.40 34.04 -23.94
N ASN A 166 -13.49 34.72 -24.31
CA ASN A 166 -14.68 34.09 -24.86
C ASN A 166 -14.33 33.12 -26.00
N PHE A 167 -14.90 31.92 -25.98
CA PHE A 167 -14.68 30.84 -26.95
C PHE A 167 -14.79 31.28 -28.43
N LYS A 168 -15.53 32.37 -28.72
CA LYS A 168 -15.62 32.95 -30.05
C LYS A 168 -14.29 33.54 -30.57
N GLU A 169 -13.45 34.10 -29.71
CA GLU A 169 -12.17 34.67 -30.14
C GLU A 169 -11.12 33.60 -30.47
N SER A 170 -11.18 32.44 -29.81
CA SER A 170 -10.23 31.35 -30.08
C SER A 170 -10.51 30.65 -31.43
N LEU A 171 -11.75 30.67 -31.90
CA LEU A 171 -12.13 30.15 -33.22
C LEU A 171 -11.70 31.06 -34.39
N LEU A 172 -11.69 32.38 -34.19
CA LEU A 172 -11.31 33.35 -35.22
C LEU A 172 -9.79 33.38 -35.49
N LYS A 173 -8.96 33.01 -34.52
CA LYS A 173 -7.48 32.99 -34.68
C LYS A 173 -6.93 31.79 -35.47
N LYS A 174 -7.75 30.79 -35.80
CA LYS A 174 -7.31 29.59 -36.55
C LYS A 174 -7.49 29.68 -38.08
N LYS A 175 -7.87 30.84 -38.63
CA LYS A 175 -8.13 31.03 -40.07
C LYS A 175 -7.16 32.02 -40.76
N LYS A 176 -5.91 32.10 -40.32
CA LYS A 176 -4.84 32.77 -41.08
C LYS A 176 -3.66 31.84 -41.24
#